data_AF-A0A8T3R1A8-F1
#
_entry.id   AF-A0A8T3R1A8-F1
#
_cell.length_a   1.000
_cell.length_b   1.000
_cell.length_c   1.000
_cell.angle_alpha   90.00
_cell.angle_beta   90.00
_cell.angle_gamma   90.00
#
_symmetry.space_group_name_H-M   'P 1'
#
loop_
_entity.id
_entity.type
_entity.pdbx_description
1 polymer ?
#
loop_
_entity_poly.entity_id
_entity_poly.type
_entity_poly.pdbx_seq_one_letter_code
_entity_poly.pdbx_strand_id
1 'polypeptide(L)'
;MRRSVAALAILFIASLGIAVPSTSAAPGDPRVVIIVGATHGATASYRADADRAYAEAIKYTSNVVKVYSPYATWKKVKAAAVGASVIIYMGHGNGWPSPYTYDPEYTTKDGFGLNATYGNGDYNN
;
A
#
# COMPACT_ATOMS: atom_id res chain seq x y z
N MET A 1 41.57 40.15 -52.24
CA MET A 1 40.36 40.40 -51.42
C MET A 1 39.85 39.03 -50.96
N ARG A 2 40.20 38.57 -49.75
CA ARG A 2 39.46 38.74 -48.48
C ARG A 2 38.12 37.96 -48.49
N ARG A 3 37.95 37.07 -47.49
CA ARG A 3 36.71 36.42 -46.97
C ARG A 3 36.37 35.05 -47.60
N SER A 4 36.18 33.93 -46.89
CA SER A 4 36.05 33.61 -45.47
C SER A 4 36.30 32.12 -45.22
N VAL A 5 36.91 31.82 -44.08
CA VAL A 5 36.93 30.51 -43.38
C VAL A 5 35.55 30.25 -42.78
N ALA A 6 35.05 29.00 -42.82
CA ALA A 6 34.11 28.37 -41.85
C ALA A 6 33.38 27.20 -42.54
N ALA A 7 33.13 26.04 -41.95
CA ALA A 7 33.55 25.43 -40.70
C ALA A 7 33.30 23.94 -40.92
N LEU A 8 34.38 23.16 -40.99
CA LEU A 8 34.33 21.72 -40.77
C LEU A 8 34.10 21.54 -39.26
N ALA A 9 33.26 20.57 -38.86
CA ALA A 9 32.95 20.18 -37.48
C ALA A 9 31.72 20.84 -36.83
N ILE A 10 30.51 20.45 -37.28
CA ILE A 10 29.33 20.39 -36.40
C ILE A 10 28.59 19.10 -36.74
N LEU A 11 29.06 17.95 -36.23
CA LEU A 11 28.28 16.70 -36.19
C LEU A 11 29.00 15.67 -35.30
N PHE A 12 29.36 16.06 -34.06
CA PHE A 12 29.86 15.10 -33.07
C PHE A 12 29.61 15.54 -31.62
N ILE A 13 28.45 16.15 -31.34
CA ILE A 13 28.01 16.45 -29.96
C ILE A 13 26.53 16.07 -29.83
N ALA A 14 26.22 14.79 -29.99
CA ALA A 14 24.89 14.24 -29.67
C ALA A 14 24.96 12.85 -29.00
N SER A 15 26.16 12.42 -28.59
CA SER A 15 26.41 11.12 -27.95
C SER A 15 26.82 11.22 -26.48
N LEU A 16 26.94 12.42 -25.91
CA LEU A 16 26.94 12.56 -24.46
C LEU A 16 25.49 12.47 -23.97
N GLY A 17 25.01 11.24 -23.88
CA GLY A 17 23.85 10.93 -23.06
C GLY A 17 24.08 11.58 -21.70
N ILE A 18 23.19 12.49 -21.33
CA ILE A 18 23.13 13.00 -19.96
C ILE A 18 22.88 11.76 -19.11
N ALA A 19 23.95 11.21 -18.54
CA ALA A 19 23.85 10.26 -17.46
C ALA A 19 23.28 11.04 -16.28
N VAL A 20 21.97 11.19 -16.26
CA VAL A 20 21.26 11.53 -15.04
C VAL A 20 21.69 10.46 -14.03
N PRO A 21 22.35 10.84 -12.92
CA PRO A 21 22.67 9.87 -11.90
C PRO A 21 21.34 9.29 -11.42
N SER A 22 21.04 8.06 -11.84
CA SER A 22 20.02 7.24 -11.23
C SER A 22 20.55 6.91 -9.85
N THR A 23 20.18 7.74 -8.87
CA THR A 23 20.31 7.34 -7.47
C THR A 23 19.40 6.13 -7.30
N SER A 24 19.97 4.94 -7.28
CA SER A 24 19.31 3.80 -6.66
C SER A 24 18.93 4.24 -5.26
N ALA A 25 17.63 4.25 -4.95
CA ALA A 25 17.21 4.40 -3.57
C ALA A 25 18.02 3.38 -2.76
N ALA A 26 18.68 3.85 -1.68
CA ALA A 26 19.28 2.92 -0.72
C ALA A 26 18.24 1.84 -0.41
N PRO A 27 18.62 0.56 -0.26
CA PRO A 27 17.65 -0.49 0.04
C PRO A 27 16.90 -0.07 1.30
N GLY A 28 15.69 0.45 1.13
CA GLY A 28 14.79 0.65 2.24
C GLY A 28 14.49 -0.73 2.79
N ASP A 29 14.27 -0.83 4.09
CA ASP A 29 13.54 -1.95 4.65
C ASP A 29 12.07 -1.50 4.73
N PRO A 30 11.32 -1.51 3.59
CA PRO A 30 9.98 -0.97 3.60
C PRO A 30 9.13 -1.82 4.54
N ARG A 31 8.42 -1.14 5.43
CA ARG A 31 7.53 -1.81 6.36
C ARG A 31 6.16 -2.00 5.72
N VAL A 32 5.78 -3.25 5.48
CA VAL A 32 4.51 -3.62 4.85
C VAL A 32 3.54 -4.11 5.92
N VAL A 33 2.33 -3.57 5.93
CA VAL A 33 1.27 -4.02 6.84
C VAL A 33 0.11 -4.57 6.02
N ILE A 34 -0.27 -5.81 6.29
CA ILE A 34 -1.35 -6.51 5.59
C ILE A 34 -2.49 -6.71 6.58
N ILE A 35 -3.67 -6.18 6.26
CA ILE A 35 -4.83 -6.12 7.12
C ILE A 35 -5.96 -6.91 6.48
N VAL A 36 -6.59 -7.79 7.26
CA VAL A 36 -7.85 -8.43 6.87
C VAL A 36 -8.93 -8.01 7.85
N GLY A 37 -9.92 -7.27 7.35
CA GLY A 37 -11.12 -6.88 8.11
C GLY A 37 -12.11 -8.03 8.25
N ALA A 38 -13.09 -7.87 9.13
CA ALA A 38 -14.18 -8.84 9.28
C ALA A 38 -15.16 -8.67 8.11
N THR A 39 -15.45 -9.76 7.41
CA THR A 39 -16.33 -9.76 6.21
C THR A 39 -17.33 -10.91 6.26
N HIS A 40 -17.63 -11.39 7.47
CA HIS A 40 -18.58 -12.46 7.70
C HIS A 40 -18.11 -13.72 6.92
N GLY A 41 -18.97 -14.30 6.09
CA GLY A 41 -18.69 -15.51 5.33
C GLY A 41 -17.53 -15.40 4.31
N ALA A 42 -17.13 -14.20 3.90
CA ALA A 42 -16.04 -14.02 2.93
C ALA A 42 -14.64 -13.98 3.56
N THR A 43 -14.54 -13.93 4.89
CA THR A 43 -13.28 -13.58 5.57
C THR A 43 -12.19 -14.62 5.36
N ALA A 44 -12.56 -15.89 5.22
CA ALA A 44 -11.62 -16.95 4.90
C ALA A 44 -10.92 -16.74 3.54
N SER A 45 -11.66 -16.30 2.52
CA SER A 45 -11.10 -16.00 1.20
C SER A 45 -10.15 -14.80 1.25
N TYR A 46 -10.53 -13.73 1.96
CA TYR A 46 -9.64 -12.58 2.12
C TYR A 46 -8.37 -12.91 2.91
N ARG A 47 -8.43 -13.80 3.92
CA ARG A 47 -7.22 -14.31 4.56
C ARG A 47 -6.31 -15.05 3.57
N ALA A 48 -6.89 -15.88 2.70
CA ALA A 48 -6.14 -16.60 1.68
C ALA A 48 -5.48 -15.64 0.66
N ASP A 49 -6.20 -14.61 0.20
CA ASP A 49 -5.65 -13.57 -0.67
C ASP A 49 -4.56 -12.76 0.03
N ALA A 50 -4.75 -12.46 1.32
CA ALA A 50 -3.76 -11.74 2.11
C ALA A 50 -2.49 -12.57 2.35
N ASP A 51 -2.60 -13.90 2.51
CA ASP A 51 -1.44 -14.78 2.58
C ASP A 51 -0.69 -14.87 1.23
N ARG A 52 -1.38 -14.73 0.08
CA ARG A 52 -0.73 -14.57 -1.23
C ARG A 52 0.01 -13.23 -1.31
N ALA A 53 -0.61 -12.14 -0.85
CA ALA A 53 0.03 -10.83 -0.78
C ALA A 53 1.26 -10.84 0.15
N TYR A 54 1.18 -11.55 1.29
CA TYR A 54 2.30 -11.77 2.19
C TYR A 54 3.44 -12.51 1.47
N ALA A 55 3.14 -13.60 0.79
CA ALA A 55 4.13 -14.39 0.04
C ALA A 55 4.85 -13.57 -1.04
N GLU A 56 4.19 -12.58 -1.63
CA GLU A 56 4.83 -11.64 -2.55
C GLU A 56 5.66 -10.60 -1.80
N ALA A 57 5.12 -9.98 -0.75
CA ALA A 57 5.80 -8.92 0.00
C ALA A 57 7.14 -9.37 0.57
N ILE A 58 7.20 -10.61 1.08
CA ILE A 58 8.44 -11.16 1.68
C ILE A 58 9.57 -11.39 0.68
N LYS A 59 9.33 -11.28 -0.63
CA LYS A 59 10.39 -11.30 -1.65
C LYS A 59 11.20 -10.00 -1.66
N TYR A 60 10.65 -8.91 -1.13
CA TYR A 60 11.23 -7.57 -1.20
C TYR A 60 11.60 -6.99 0.16
N THR A 61 11.03 -7.50 1.26
CA THR A 61 11.30 -7.03 2.62
C THR A 61 11.00 -8.11 3.65
N SER A 62 11.77 -8.17 4.72
CA SER A 62 11.45 -9.02 5.87
C SER A 62 10.49 -8.35 6.86
N ASN A 63 10.27 -7.04 6.71
CA ASN A 63 9.47 -6.22 7.61
C ASN A 63 7.98 -6.21 7.21
N VAL A 64 7.35 -7.38 7.32
CA VAL A 64 5.92 -7.57 6.98
C VAL A 64 5.11 -7.93 8.22
N VAL A 65 4.09 -7.13 8.52
CA VAL A 65 3.20 -7.33 9.67
C VAL A 65 1.81 -7.74 9.19
N LYS A 66 1.30 -8.87 9.68
CA LYS A 66 -0.07 -9.34 9.41
C LYS A 66 -0.99 -8.98 10.56
N VAL A 67 -2.15 -8.39 10.27
CA VAL A 67 -3.20 -8.07 11.24
C VAL A 67 -4.54 -8.53 10.69
N TYR A 68 -4.90 -9.79 10.95
CA TYR A 68 -6.05 -10.44 10.32
C TYR A 68 -7.21 -10.65 11.30
N SER A 69 -8.45 -10.52 10.83
CA SER A 69 -9.65 -10.97 11.53
C SER A 69 -9.53 -12.47 11.90
N PRO A 70 -9.96 -12.89 13.11
CA PRO A 70 -10.78 -12.15 14.10
C PRO A 70 -9.99 -11.27 15.08
N TYR A 71 -8.72 -11.01 14.81
CA TYR A 71 -7.80 -10.33 15.71
C TYR A 71 -7.45 -8.90 15.26
N ALA A 72 -8.02 -8.46 14.14
CA ALA A 72 -7.77 -7.16 13.54
C ALA A 72 -8.65 -6.08 14.17
N THR A 73 -8.30 -5.65 15.38
CA THR A 73 -8.99 -4.54 16.05
C THR A 73 -8.40 -3.19 15.64
N TRP A 74 -9.18 -2.11 15.77
CA TRP A 74 -8.71 -0.74 15.55
C TRP A 74 -7.43 -0.39 16.32
N LYS A 75 -7.29 -0.87 17.56
CA LYS A 75 -6.08 -0.66 18.36
C LYS A 75 -4.86 -1.31 17.71
N LYS A 76 -4.99 -2.56 17.25
CA LYS A 76 -3.90 -3.31 16.61
C LYS A 76 -3.55 -2.74 15.24
N VAL A 77 -4.56 -2.43 14.42
CA VAL A 77 -4.34 -1.86 13.09
C VAL A 77 -3.71 -0.49 13.17
N LYS A 78 -4.16 0.41 14.05
CA LYS A 78 -3.51 1.73 14.22
C LYS A 78 -2.06 1.60 14.65
N ALA A 79 -1.77 0.74 15.64
CA ALA A 79 -0.41 0.50 16.08
C ALA A 79 0.47 -0.08 14.97
N ALA A 80 -0.08 -1.00 14.16
CA ALA A 80 0.63 -1.56 13.03
C ALA A 80 0.84 -0.54 11.91
N ALA A 81 -0.14 0.31 11.60
CA ALA A 81 -0.08 1.24 10.47
C ALA A 81 0.94 2.38 10.65
N VAL A 82 1.26 2.78 11.88
CA VAL A 82 2.25 3.83 12.13
C VAL A 82 3.61 3.44 11.54
N GLY A 83 4.15 4.28 10.67
CA GLY A 83 5.44 4.04 10.00
C GLY A 83 5.43 2.95 8.93
N ALA A 84 4.27 2.41 8.54
CA ALA A 84 4.17 1.54 7.39
C ALA A 84 4.46 2.33 6.10
N SER A 85 5.31 1.78 5.24
CA SER A 85 5.53 2.31 3.89
C SER A 85 4.44 1.84 2.93
N VAL A 86 3.88 0.65 3.16
CA VAL A 86 2.81 0.05 2.36
C VAL A 86 1.76 -0.54 3.29
N ILE A 87 0.48 -0.28 2.99
CA ILE A 87 -0.66 -0.92 3.65
C ILE A 87 -1.48 -1.64 2.59
N ILE A 88 -1.72 -2.93 2.80
CA ILE A 88 -2.62 -3.76 1.99
C ILE A 88 -3.83 -4.07 2.86
N TYR A 89 -5.02 -3.68 2.40
CA TYR A 89 -6.27 -3.92 3.12
C TYR A 89 -7.20 -4.78 2.27
N MET A 90 -7.71 -5.86 2.87
CA MET A 90 -8.71 -6.74 2.29
C MET A 90 -9.86 -6.88 3.29
N GLY A 91 -11.02 -6.32 2.98
CA GLY A 91 -12.13 -6.29 3.92
C GLY A 91 -13.39 -5.64 3.35
N HIS A 92 -14.37 -5.43 4.22
CA HIS A 92 -15.71 -4.94 3.88
C HIS A 92 -16.14 -3.81 4.84
N GLY A 93 -15.31 -2.77 4.92
CA GLY A 93 -15.63 -1.56 5.69
C GLY A 93 -16.49 -0.56 4.91
N ASN A 94 -17.04 0.40 5.63
CA ASN A 94 -17.92 1.45 5.11
C ASN A 94 -17.34 2.83 5.44
N GLY A 95 -16.88 3.54 4.41
CA GLY A 95 -16.28 4.86 4.49
C GLY A 95 -17.24 6.01 4.21
N TRP A 96 -16.76 7.24 4.40
CA TRP A 96 -17.42 8.48 4.02
C TRP A 96 -16.49 9.37 3.17
N PRO A 97 -16.99 10.04 2.12
CA PRO A 97 -18.33 9.97 1.55
C PRO A 97 -18.67 8.56 1.03
N SER A 98 -19.94 8.19 1.08
CA SER A 98 -20.39 6.83 0.74
C SER A 98 -21.29 6.84 -0.50
N PRO A 99 -21.09 5.94 -1.46
CA PRO A 99 -22.06 5.71 -2.54
C PRO A 99 -23.29 4.92 -2.06
N TYR A 100 -23.26 4.41 -0.84
CA TYR A 100 -24.35 3.70 -0.19
C TYR A 100 -25.26 4.70 0.56
N THR A 101 -25.94 4.26 1.62
CA THR A 101 -26.86 5.05 2.44
C THR A 101 -26.25 6.39 2.89
N TYR A 102 -27.00 7.47 2.66
CA TYR A 102 -26.74 8.80 3.22
C TYR A 102 -26.85 8.75 4.74
N ASP A 103 -25.73 9.02 5.42
CA ASP A 103 -25.55 8.82 6.86
C ASP A 103 -24.62 9.92 7.40
N PRO A 104 -25.14 11.15 7.56
CA PRO A 104 -24.33 12.30 7.98
C PRO A 104 -23.90 12.21 9.45
N GLU A 105 -24.53 11.33 10.23
CA GLU A 105 -24.21 11.05 11.63
C GLU A 105 -23.22 9.89 11.78
N TYR A 106 -22.72 9.33 10.67
CA TYR A 106 -21.71 8.27 10.63
C TYR A 106 -22.09 6.98 11.38
N THR A 107 -23.38 6.71 11.55
CA THR A 107 -23.91 5.59 12.35
C THR A 107 -23.57 4.20 11.77
N THR A 108 -23.27 4.14 10.48
CA THR A 108 -22.90 2.93 9.73
C THR A 108 -21.45 2.95 9.24
N LYS A 109 -20.67 3.99 9.58
CA LYS A 109 -19.34 4.23 9.02
C LYS A 109 -18.27 3.70 9.95
N ASP A 110 -17.82 2.48 9.65
CA ASP A 110 -16.84 1.72 10.42
C ASP A 110 -15.44 1.70 9.77
N GLY A 111 -15.24 2.46 8.70
CA GLY A 111 -13.95 2.64 8.02
C GLY A 111 -13.44 1.34 7.37
N PHE A 112 -12.57 0.61 8.08
CA PHE A 112 -11.96 -0.65 7.61
C PHE A 112 -12.76 -1.89 8.05
N GLY A 113 -13.94 -1.76 8.67
CA GLY A 113 -14.73 -2.92 9.10
C GLY A 113 -13.93 -3.89 9.98
N LEU A 114 -13.22 -3.32 10.96
CA LEU A 114 -12.30 -4.04 11.85
C LEU A 114 -13.04 -4.67 13.02
N ASN A 115 -12.47 -5.72 13.60
CA ASN A 115 -13.09 -6.40 14.74
C ASN A 115 -13.30 -5.42 15.90
N ALA A 116 -14.54 -5.30 16.40
CA ALA A 116 -14.85 -4.47 17.56
C ALA A 116 -14.21 -5.08 18.83
N THR A 117 -14.28 -6.41 18.96
CA THR A 117 -13.69 -7.18 20.05
C THR A 117 -12.67 -8.18 19.54
N TYR A 118 -11.50 -8.20 20.19
CA TYR A 118 -10.41 -9.10 19.86
C TYR A 118 -10.82 -10.57 19.97
N GLY A 119 -10.67 -11.33 18.88
CA GLY A 119 -10.93 -12.77 18.85
C GLY A 119 -12.41 -13.14 18.78
N ASN A 120 -13.33 -12.17 18.64
CA ASN A 120 -14.77 -12.42 18.66
C ASN A 120 -15.35 -12.75 17.27
N GLY A 121 -14.64 -13.58 16.50
CA GLY A 121 -15.06 -14.04 15.19
C GLY A 121 -15.09 -12.98 14.09
N ASP A 122 -15.57 -13.40 12.92
CA ASP A 122 -15.56 -12.64 11.67
C ASP A 122 -16.88 -11.86 11.40
N TYR A 123 -17.78 -11.81 12.38
CA TYR A 123 -19.13 -11.20 12.34
C TYR A 123 -19.25 -10.02 13.32
N ASN A 124 -18.13 -9.42 13.67
CA ASN A 124 -18.04 -8.47 14.77
C ASN A 124 -17.30 -7.22 14.33
N ASN A 125 -17.86 -6.48 13.36
CA ASN A 125 -17.38 -5.16 12.94
C ASN A 125 -18.45 -4.09 13.23
#